data_AF-A0A1H2VUD5-F1
#
_entry.id   AF-A0A1H2VUD5-F1
#
_cell.length_a   1.000
_cell.length_b   1.000
_cell.length_c   1.000
_cell.angle_alpha   90.00
_cell.angle_beta   90.00
_cell.angle_gamma   90.00
#
_symmetry.space_group_name_H-M   'P 1'
#
loop_
_entity.id
_entity.type
_entity.pdbx_description
1 polymer ?
#
loop_
_entity_poly.entity_id
_entity_poly.type
_entity_poly.pdbx_seq_one_letter_code
_entity_poly.pdbx_strand_id
1 'polypeptide(L)'
;MRAVGLCRLCVPVLVILMAGLAGCGGAPTGGGSDELPVGCLVKPDPGPCRSNQLGFYYDYRDDRCKAFTYGGCAGRVPFPTLQHCLDFCGAKR
;
A
#
# COMPACT_ATOMS: atom_id res chain seq x y z
N MET A 1 65.48 -3.69 -12.39
CA MET A 1 64.60 -2.87 -11.54
C MET A 1 63.63 -3.82 -10.84
N ARG A 2 63.88 -4.14 -9.57
CA ARG A 2 63.11 -5.17 -8.83
C ARG A 2 61.79 -4.55 -8.38
N ALA A 3 60.69 -5.09 -8.89
CA ALA A 3 59.34 -4.76 -8.45
C ALA A 3 59.21 -5.05 -6.95
N VAL A 4 58.97 -4.01 -6.15
CA VAL A 4 58.66 -4.15 -4.74
C VAL A 4 57.21 -4.62 -4.66
N GLY A 5 57.04 -5.93 -4.46
CA GLY A 5 55.74 -6.54 -4.25
C GLY A 5 55.05 -5.92 -3.04
N LEU A 6 53.85 -5.36 -3.25
CA LEU A 6 52.98 -4.87 -2.20
C LEU A 6 52.78 -6.01 -1.18
N CYS A 7 53.29 -5.83 0.03
CA CYS A 7 53.18 -6.81 1.11
C CYS A 7 51.70 -7.16 1.30
N ARG A 8 51.35 -8.44 1.16
CA ARG A 8 49.95 -8.92 1.24
C ARG A 8 49.29 -8.68 2.60
N LEU A 9 50.02 -8.17 3.59
CA LEU A 9 49.47 -7.68 4.87
C LEU A 9 49.04 -6.21 4.86
N CYS A 10 49.48 -5.39 3.89
CA CYS A 10 49.07 -3.98 3.78
C CYS A 10 47.74 -3.83 3.02
N VAL A 11 47.48 -4.73 2.05
CA VAL A 11 46.22 -4.80 1.28
C VAL A 11 44.97 -5.03 2.15
N PRO A 12 44.92 -5.97 3.12
CA PRO A 12 43.71 -6.23 3.88
C PRO A 12 43.29 -5.07 4.78
N VAL A 13 44.23 -4.27 5.30
CA VAL A 13 43.92 -3.12 6.16
C VAL A 13 43.21 -2.01 5.37
N LEU A 14 43.60 -1.79 4.11
CA LEU A 14 42.95 -0.82 3.23
C LEU A 14 41.54 -1.28 2.79
N VAL A 15 41.37 -2.59 2.58
CA VAL A 15 40.06 -3.18 2.19
C VAL A 15 39.06 -3.11 3.35
N ILE A 16 39.49 -3.29 4.59
CA ILE A 16 38.61 -3.21 5.78
C ILE A 16 38.09 -1.77 6.01
N LEU A 17 38.91 -0.74 5.73
CA LEU A 17 38.48 0.66 5.76
C LEU A 17 37.42 0.98 4.69
N MET A 18 37.45 0.30 3.54
CA MET A 18 36.47 0.50 2.45
C MET A 18 35.22 -0.38 2.58
N ALA A 19 35.24 -1.41 3.44
CA ALA A 19 34.08 -2.30 3.68
C ALA A 19 33.09 -1.73 4.72
N GLY A 20 33.35 -0.55 5.30
CA GLY A 20 32.57 0.04 6.39
C GLY A 20 31.30 0.81 6.00
N LEU A 21 30.95 0.96 4.71
CA LEU A 21 29.75 1.70 4.28
C LEU A 21 28.88 0.95 3.27
N ALA A 22 28.95 -0.39 3.26
CA ALA A 22 27.97 -1.22 2.56
C ALA A 22 27.12 -2.02 3.56
N GLY A 23 26.55 -1.33 4.54
CA GLY A 23 25.34 -1.81 5.17
C GLY A 23 24.19 -1.57 4.20
N CYS A 24 23.71 -2.61 3.51
CA CYS A 24 22.35 -2.56 2.97
C CYS A 24 21.41 -2.51 4.18
N GLY A 25 21.14 -1.31 4.68
CA GLY A 25 20.00 -1.06 5.53
C GLY A 25 18.77 -1.52 4.76
N GLY A 26 18.09 -2.55 5.27
CA GLY A 26 16.73 -2.81 4.86
C GLY A 26 15.94 -1.54 5.12
N ALA A 27 15.48 -0.90 4.05
CA ALA A 27 14.54 0.20 4.17
C ALA A 27 13.36 -0.32 4.98
N PRO A 28 12.88 0.40 6.01
CA PRO A 28 11.50 0.20 6.41
C PRO A 28 10.67 0.50 5.15
N THR A 29 9.89 -0.47 4.69
CA THR A 29 8.75 -0.19 3.82
C THR A 29 7.75 0.59 4.67
N GLY A 30 8.07 1.85 4.93
CA GLY A 30 7.10 2.85 5.33
C GLY A 30 6.16 2.98 4.16
N GLY A 31 4.96 2.39 4.31
CA GLY A 31 3.85 2.56 3.39
C GLY A 31 3.65 4.05 3.17
N GLY A 32 4.06 4.49 1.98
CA GLY A 32 3.68 5.79 1.46
C GLY A 32 2.17 5.85 1.28
N SER A 33 1.70 7.03 0.94
CA SER A 33 0.31 7.42 0.69
C SER A 33 -0.45 6.62 -0.38
N ASP A 34 0.05 5.43 -0.76
CA ASP A 34 -0.35 4.58 -1.87
C ASP A 34 -0.99 3.24 -1.42
N GLU A 35 -1.00 2.93 -0.12
CA GLU A 35 -1.64 1.72 0.42
C GLU A 35 -3.08 2.02 0.87
N LEU A 36 -3.99 2.12 -0.09
CA LEU A 36 -5.42 2.24 0.19
C LEU A 36 -5.91 0.99 0.95
N PRO A 37 -6.66 1.11 2.08
CA PRO A 37 -7.12 -0.04 2.84
C PRO A 37 -7.90 -1.04 1.97
N VAL A 38 -7.69 -2.34 2.20
CA VAL A 38 -8.33 -3.41 1.40
C VAL A 38 -9.85 -3.29 1.32
N GLY A 39 -10.51 -2.75 2.35
CA GLY A 39 -11.95 -2.49 2.37
C GLY A 39 -12.41 -1.47 1.33
N CYS A 40 -11.55 -0.52 0.94
CA CYS A 40 -11.83 0.49 -0.07
C CYS A 40 -11.75 -0.05 -1.50
N LEU A 41 -11.09 -1.20 -1.69
CA LEU A 41 -11.00 -1.89 -2.98
C LEU A 41 -12.15 -2.87 -3.22
N VAL A 42 -13.05 -3.02 -2.24
CA VAL A 42 -14.19 -3.92 -2.33
C VAL A 42 -15.22 -3.38 -3.31
N LYS A 43 -15.51 -4.16 -4.36
CA LYS A 43 -16.55 -3.83 -5.33
C LYS A 43 -17.96 -3.99 -4.72
N PRO A 44 -18.87 -3.04 -4.98
CA PRO A 44 -20.28 -3.20 -4.60
C PRO A 44 -20.93 -4.29 -5.45
N ASP A 45 -21.91 -4.98 -4.87
CA ASP A 45 -22.73 -5.97 -5.58
C ASP A 45 -24.20 -5.77 -5.19
N PRO A 46 -25.10 -5.43 -6.14
CA PRO A 46 -26.51 -5.25 -5.85
C PRO A 46 -27.22 -6.55 -5.46
N GLY A 47 -26.71 -7.72 -5.88
CA GLY A 47 -27.41 -8.99 -5.71
C GLY A 47 -28.69 -9.10 -6.57
N PRO A 48 -29.40 -10.25 -6.51
CA PRO A 48 -30.54 -10.55 -7.38
C PRO A 48 -31.89 -10.00 -6.88
N CYS A 49 -31.99 -9.66 -5.59
CA CYS A 49 -33.23 -9.11 -5.03
C CYS A 49 -33.48 -7.68 -5.55
N ARG A 50 -34.74 -7.20 -5.43
CA ARG A 50 -35.19 -5.91 -5.98
C ARG A 50 -35.65 -4.92 -4.90
N SER A 51 -35.01 -4.97 -3.73
CA SER A 51 -35.14 -3.92 -2.72
C SER A 51 -34.35 -2.68 -3.16
N ASN A 52 -34.80 -1.49 -2.78
CA ASN A 52 -34.13 -0.23 -3.10
C ASN A 52 -33.33 0.27 -1.89
N GLN A 53 -32.38 -0.53 -1.42
CA GLN A 53 -31.56 -0.16 -0.25
C GLN A 53 -30.36 0.67 -0.69
N LEU A 54 -29.98 1.67 0.10
CA LEU A 54 -28.83 2.51 -0.18
C LEU A 54 -27.56 1.89 0.40
N GLY A 55 -26.51 1.79 -0.41
CA GLY A 55 -25.18 1.37 0.02
C GLY A 55 -24.11 2.28 -0.56
N PHE A 56 -22.90 2.21 0.00
CA PHE A 56 -21.76 3.02 -0.41
C PHE A 56 -20.52 2.18 -0.67
N TYR A 57 -19.68 2.64 -1.60
CA TYR A 57 -18.38 2.06 -1.91
C TYR A 57 -17.41 3.18 -2.28
N TYR A 58 -16.11 2.92 -2.13
CA TYR A 58 -15.08 3.87 -2.56
C TYR A 58 -14.67 3.60 -4.00
N ASP A 59 -14.68 4.65 -4.82
CA ASP A 59 -14.23 4.61 -6.20
C ASP A 59 -12.84 5.23 -6.28
N TYR A 60 -11.82 4.37 -6.37
CA TYR A 60 -10.41 4.80 -6.45
C TYR A 60 -10.08 5.54 -7.74
N ARG A 61 -10.90 5.43 -8.80
CA ARG A 61 -10.67 6.14 -10.07
C ARG A 61 -11.07 7.59 -9.96
N ASP A 62 -12.13 7.86 -9.19
CA ASP A 62 -12.69 9.19 -8.97
C ASP A 62 -12.34 9.77 -7.59
N ASP A 63 -11.57 9.02 -6.83
CA ASP A 63 -11.10 9.34 -5.48
C ASP A 63 -12.24 9.76 -4.53
N ARG A 64 -13.35 9.03 -4.57
CA ARG A 64 -14.57 9.41 -3.82
C ARG A 64 -15.44 8.24 -3.44
N CYS A 65 -16.19 8.42 -2.36
CA CYS A 65 -17.27 7.52 -2.00
C CYS A 65 -18.50 7.75 -2.88
N LYS A 66 -19.04 6.68 -3.47
CA LYS A 66 -20.22 6.69 -4.34
C LYS A 66 -21.34 5.83 -3.74
N ALA A 67 -22.57 6.26 -4.00
CA ALA A 67 -23.76 5.50 -3.66
C ALA A 67 -24.09 4.46 -4.74
N PHE A 68 -24.71 3.36 -4.34
CA PHE A 68 -25.32 2.38 -5.24
C PHE A 68 -26.60 1.79 -4.62
N THR A 69 -27.45 1.20 -5.46
CA THR A 69 -28.66 0.50 -5.00
C THR A 69 -28.34 -0.96 -4.71
N TYR A 70 -28.54 -1.38 -3.46
CA TYR A 70 -28.45 -2.75 -3.02
C TYR A 70 -29.83 -3.41 -3.04
N GLY A 71 -29.91 -4.58 -3.69
CA GLY A 71 -31.11 -5.38 -3.87
C GLY A 71 -31.68 -6.00 -2.60
N GLY A 72 -30.93 -5.99 -1.49
CA GLY A 72 -31.38 -6.46 -0.18
C GLY A 72 -31.08 -7.92 0.13
N CYS A 73 -30.53 -8.69 -0.82
CA CYS A 73 -30.07 -10.05 -0.57
C CYS A 73 -28.89 -10.44 -1.48
N ALA A 74 -28.05 -11.37 -1.00
CA ALA A 74 -27.00 -12.05 -1.76
C ALA A 74 -26.06 -11.15 -2.61
N GLY A 75 -25.94 -9.87 -2.26
CA GLY A 75 -24.95 -8.96 -2.79
C GLY A 75 -24.00 -8.49 -1.69
N ARG A 76 -23.32 -7.37 -1.92
CA ARG A 76 -22.29 -6.84 -1.03
C ARG A 76 -22.39 -5.34 -0.93
N VAL A 77 -22.54 -4.85 0.30
CA VAL A 77 -22.51 -3.43 0.66
C VAL A 77 -21.21 -3.15 1.41
N PRO A 78 -20.19 -2.51 0.79
CA PRO A 78 -18.93 -2.24 1.45
C PRO A 78 -19.09 -1.32 2.67
N PHE A 79 -19.89 -0.25 2.51
CA PHE A 79 -20.17 0.70 3.59
C PHE A 79 -21.67 1.00 3.68
N PRO A 80 -22.25 0.99 4.90
CA PRO A 80 -23.67 1.27 5.11
C PRO A 80 -24.01 2.77 5.03
N THR A 81 -23.03 3.66 5.23
CA THR A 81 -23.21 5.11 5.21
C THR A 81 -22.07 5.80 4.46
N LEU A 82 -22.35 6.99 3.91
CA LEU A 82 -21.33 7.82 3.27
C LEU A 82 -20.19 8.15 4.25
N GLN A 83 -20.54 8.53 5.48
CA GLN A 83 -19.56 8.90 6.50
C GLN A 83 -18.61 7.75 6.81
N HIS A 84 -19.12 6.53 6.96
CA HIS A 84 -18.27 5.36 7.22
C HIS A 84 -17.30 5.10 6.06
N CYS A 85 -17.72 5.31 4.81
CA CYS A 85 -16.84 5.24 3.65
C CYS A 85 -15.77 6.33 3.67
N LEU A 86 -16.14 7.58 3.98
CA LEU A 86 -15.21 8.72 4.02
C LEU A 86 -14.19 8.58 5.15
N ASP A 87 -14.62 8.15 6.33
CA ASP A 87 -13.73 7.95 7.47
C ASP A 87 -12.74 6.81 7.20
N PHE A 88 -13.16 5.77 6.49
CA PHE A 88 -12.35 4.59 6.20
C PHE A 88 -11.42 4.76 4.98
N CYS A 89 -11.89 5.46 3.92
CA CYS A 89 -11.18 5.57 2.63
C CYS A 89 -10.81 7.00 2.22
N GLY A 90 -11.49 8.00 2.75
CA GLY A 90 -11.38 9.40 2.35
C GLY A 90 -10.26 10.17 3.06
N ALA A 91 -9.41 9.51 3.85
CA ALA A 91 -8.24 10.12 4.47
C ALA A 91 -7.07 10.21 3.48
N LYS A 92 -7.26 10.93 2.37
CA LYS A 92 -6.11 11.43 1.60
C LYS A 92 -5.73 12.79 2.14
N ARG A 93 -4.67 12.82 2.95
CA ARG A 93 -3.87 14.02 3.22
C ARG A 93 -2.82 14.20 2.14
#